data_AF-A0A7K8JCZ3-F1
#
_entry.id   AF-A0A7K8JCZ3-F1
#
_cell.length_a   1.000
_cell.length_b   1.000
_cell.length_c   1.000
_cell.angle_alpha   90.00
_cell.angle_beta   90.00
_cell.angle_gamma   90.00
#
_symmetry.space_group_name_H-M   'P 1'
#
loop_
_entity.id
_entity.type
_entity.pdbx_description
1 polymer ?
#
loop_
_entity_poly.entity_id
_entity_poly.type
_entity_poly.pdbx_seq_one_letter_code
_entity_poly.pdbx_strand_id
1 'polypeptide(L)'
;QASSSARISHPCYPRGYQENVTVAQLYDSPCVRAPSSASPALVLTVTGTGDPAACGTAVQGLFNLSCGGQRPCGFNGVYQPPVRGRFFAFSGFYHTLHFLNLTGGQSLSSVNATIGQICTSRWEQLQELFPRASRTQLRDACTASSYSLTLLLKGYKFNHTTWPNIHFVRQVANTDVGWALGYMLNLTNMIPSEPPAAVTGLPSCSWIAATVLLAIMLILTFCLLTATCCHRSSSSYEHL
;
A
#
# COMPACT_ATOMS: atom_id res chain seq x y z
N GLN A 1 -43.62 27.01 4.81
CA GLN A 1 -42.83 26.32 3.77
C GLN A 1 -42.70 24.86 4.18
N ALA A 2 -43.35 23.94 3.48
CA ALA A 2 -43.24 22.52 3.78
C ALA A 2 -41.85 22.03 3.30
N SER A 3 -41.01 21.58 4.22
CA SER A 3 -39.80 20.84 3.88
C SER A 3 -40.25 19.54 3.20
N SER A 4 -40.10 19.46 1.88
CA SER A 4 -40.29 18.19 1.18
C SER A 4 -39.22 17.23 1.69
N SER A 5 -39.64 16.07 2.18
CA SER A 5 -38.73 14.99 2.60
C SER A 5 -38.99 13.78 1.71
N ALA A 6 -37.93 13.22 1.14
CA ALA A 6 -37.99 12.00 0.35
C ALA A 6 -37.23 10.88 1.07
N ARG A 7 -37.73 9.65 1.00
CA ARG A 7 -37.09 8.48 1.63
C ARG A 7 -36.29 7.69 0.61
N ILE A 8 -35.08 7.31 0.99
CA ILE A 8 -34.20 6.45 0.20
C ILE A 8 -33.81 5.24 1.03
N SER A 9 -33.89 4.05 0.43
CA SER A 9 -33.42 2.82 1.04
C SER A 9 -31.97 2.55 0.63
N HIS A 10 -31.10 2.22 1.59
CA HIS A 10 -29.69 1.93 1.35
C HIS A 10 -29.36 0.48 1.74
N PRO A 11 -29.11 -0.42 0.77
CA PRO A 11 -28.97 -1.85 1.05
C PRO A 11 -27.73 -2.21 1.87
N CYS A 12 -26.66 -1.43 1.74
CA CYS A 12 -25.43 -1.65 2.50
C CYS A 12 -25.44 -1.03 3.90
N TYR A 13 -26.44 -0.20 4.23
CA TYR A 13 -26.53 0.34 5.59
C TYR A 13 -27.25 -0.66 6.49
N PRO A 14 -26.83 -0.79 7.76
CA PRO A 14 -27.37 -1.79 8.66
C PRO A 14 -28.85 -1.54 8.95
N ARG A 15 -29.60 -2.63 9.18
CA ARG A 15 -31.04 -2.56 9.39
C ARG A 15 -31.37 -1.72 10.62
N GLY A 16 -32.28 -0.76 10.46
CA GLY A 16 -32.68 0.16 11.54
C GLY A 16 -31.82 1.42 11.65
N TYR A 17 -30.76 1.55 10.84
CA TYR A 17 -30.02 2.81 10.72
C TYR A 17 -30.83 3.85 9.94
N GLN A 18 -30.77 5.10 10.39
CA GLN A 18 -31.38 6.24 9.71
C GLN A 18 -30.50 7.48 9.81
N GLU A 19 -30.45 8.25 8.72
CA GLU A 19 -29.86 9.59 8.71
C GLU A 19 -30.57 10.51 7.72
N ASN A 20 -30.49 11.82 7.98
CA ASN A 20 -30.95 12.83 7.04
C ASN A 20 -29.72 13.44 6.35
N VAL A 21 -29.76 13.49 5.02
CA VAL A 21 -28.69 14.04 4.18
C VAL A 21 -29.33 15.01 3.19
N THR A 22 -28.73 16.17 2.96
CA THR A 22 -29.22 17.08 1.92
C THR A 22 -28.73 16.62 0.54
N VAL A 23 -29.51 16.90 -0.50
CA VAL A 23 -29.07 16.64 -1.89
C VAL A 23 -27.77 17.37 -2.20
N ALA A 24 -27.56 18.57 -1.67
CA ALA A 24 -26.29 19.29 -1.79
C ALA A 24 -25.12 18.48 -1.23
N GLN A 25 -25.24 17.93 -0.01
CA GLN A 25 -24.20 17.12 0.61
C GLN A 25 -23.94 15.83 -0.17
N LEU A 26 -24.99 15.19 -0.70
CA LEU A 26 -24.85 13.95 -1.47
C LEU A 26 -24.03 14.13 -2.74
N TYR A 27 -24.14 15.29 -3.39
CA TYR A 27 -23.44 15.61 -4.64
C TYR A 27 -22.22 16.52 -4.45
N ASP A 28 -21.74 16.71 -3.21
CA ASP A 28 -20.55 17.50 -2.89
C ASP A 28 -19.24 16.72 -3.17
N SER A 29 -19.12 16.19 -4.38
CA SER A 29 -17.92 15.50 -4.84
C SER A 29 -17.87 15.47 -6.37
N PRO A 30 -16.69 15.67 -6.99
CA PRO A 30 -16.53 15.53 -8.44
C PRO A 30 -16.80 14.10 -8.95
N CYS A 31 -16.84 13.11 -8.07
CA CYS A 31 -17.09 11.71 -8.40
C CYS A 31 -18.57 11.41 -8.71
N VAL A 32 -19.50 12.28 -8.31
CA VAL A 32 -20.94 12.09 -8.48
C VAL A 32 -21.54 13.35 -9.12
N ARG A 33 -22.18 13.18 -10.28
CA ARG A 33 -22.85 14.31 -10.95
C ARG A 33 -24.29 14.42 -10.49
N ALA A 34 -24.67 15.59 -10.00
CA ALA A 34 -26.06 15.89 -9.68
C ALA A 34 -26.91 15.90 -10.97
N PRO A 35 -28.11 15.30 -10.97
CA PRO A 35 -29.08 15.49 -12.04
C PRO A 35 -29.47 16.96 -12.17
N SER A 36 -29.75 17.43 -13.39
CA SER A 36 -30.13 18.82 -13.64
C SER A 36 -31.41 19.25 -12.90
N SER A 37 -32.27 18.29 -12.54
CA SER A 37 -33.51 18.50 -11.78
C SER A 37 -33.34 18.43 -10.26
N ALA A 38 -32.13 18.22 -9.76
CA ALA A 38 -31.87 18.07 -8.33
C ALA A 38 -32.14 19.38 -7.59
N SER A 39 -32.91 19.31 -6.50
CA SER A 39 -33.12 20.43 -5.58
C SER A 39 -32.11 20.35 -4.44
N PRO A 40 -31.09 21.24 -4.35
CA PRO A 40 -30.01 21.10 -3.37
C PRO A 40 -30.47 21.12 -1.91
N ALA A 41 -31.56 21.83 -1.63
CA ALA A 41 -32.15 21.96 -0.29
C ALA A 41 -33.06 20.79 0.12
N LEU A 42 -33.37 19.88 -0.81
CA LEU A 42 -34.18 18.69 -0.50
C LEU A 42 -33.45 17.83 0.54
N VAL A 43 -34.17 17.46 1.60
CA VAL A 43 -33.68 16.56 2.65
C VAL A 43 -34.11 15.14 2.32
N LEU A 44 -33.13 14.25 2.26
CA LEU A 44 -33.31 12.83 2.02
C LEU A 44 -33.17 12.07 3.33
N THR A 45 -34.18 11.30 3.70
CA THR A 45 -34.10 10.37 4.83
C THR A 45 -33.63 9.02 4.32
N VAL A 46 -32.36 8.70 4.58
CA VAL A 46 -31.72 7.45 4.19
C VAL A 46 -31.98 6.41 5.27
N THR A 47 -32.51 5.25 4.89
CA THR A 47 -32.82 4.14 5.80
C THR A 47 -32.08 2.87 5.39
N GLY A 48 -31.38 2.24 6.32
CA GLY A 48 -30.64 1.01 6.08
C GLY A 48 -31.55 -0.22 6.06
N THR A 49 -31.39 -1.08 5.05
CA THR A 49 -32.18 -2.32 4.93
C THR A 49 -31.39 -3.58 5.31
N GLY A 50 -30.06 -3.53 5.30
CA GLY A 50 -29.19 -4.66 5.63
C GLY A 50 -29.34 -5.85 4.68
N ASP A 51 -29.28 -5.60 3.36
CA ASP A 51 -29.40 -6.61 2.31
C ASP A 51 -28.05 -6.82 1.59
N PRO A 52 -27.31 -7.89 1.90
CA PRO A 52 -26.00 -8.15 1.30
C PRO A 52 -26.05 -8.36 -0.21
N ALA A 53 -27.12 -8.96 -0.74
CA ALA A 53 -27.23 -9.24 -2.16
C ALA A 53 -27.47 -7.95 -2.94
N ALA A 54 -28.44 -7.15 -2.50
CA ALA A 54 -28.71 -5.84 -3.08
C ALA A 54 -27.52 -4.88 -2.91
N CYS A 55 -26.81 -4.95 -1.77
CA CYS A 55 -25.58 -4.21 -1.55
C CYS A 55 -24.49 -4.59 -2.55
N GLY A 56 -24.25 -5.90 -2.72
CA GLY A 56 -23.31 -6.42 -3.71
C GLY A 56 -23.62 -5.95 -5.13
N THR A 57 -24.89 -5.97 -5.53
CA THR A 57 -25.34 -5.44 -6.83
C THR A 57 -25.08 -3.94 -6.95
N ALA A 58 -25.43 -3.14 -5.93
CA ALA A 58 -25.23 -1.69 -5.94
C ALA A 58 -23.74 -1.32 -6.04
N VAL A 59 -22.88 -1.99 -5.25
CA VAL A 59 -21.43 -1.81 -5.27
C VAL A 59 -20.84 -2.25 -6.61
N GLN A 60 -21.27 -3.39 -7.16
CA GLN A 60 -20.81 -3.84 -8.48
C GLN A 60 -21.20 -2.84 -9.58
N GLY A 61 -22.33 -2.15 -9.45
CA GLY A 61 -22.76 -1.09 -10.36
C GLY A 61 -21.80 0.09 -10.49
N LEU A 62 -20.85 0.25 -9.56
CA LEU A 62 -19.78 1.25 -9.64
C LEU A 62 -18.69 0.89 -10.67
N PHE A 63 -18.65 -0.35 -11.14
CA PHE A 63 -17.59 -0.87 -12.00
C PHE A 63 -18.16 -1.30 -13.36
N ASN A 64 -17.69 -0.68 -14.45
CA ASN A 64 -17.94 -1.25 -15.77
C ASN A 64 -16.96 -2.40 -16.02
N LEU A 65 -17.44 -3.64 -15.90
CA LEU A 65 -16.58 -4.84 -16.05
C LEU A 65 -16.32 -5.24 -17.51
N SER A 66 -16.76 -4.44 -18.49
CA SER A 66 -16.51 -4.66 -19.91
C SER A 66 -15.11 -4.17 -20.31
N CYS A 67 -14.33 -5.01 -21.00
CA CYS A 67 -12.94 -4.69 -21.37
C CYS A 67 -12.74 -3.97 -22.70
N GLY A 68 -13.78 -3.80 -23.52
CA GLY A 68 -13.62 -3.29 -24.89
C GLY A 68 -12.54 -4.09 -25.66
N GLY A 69 -11.64 -3.38 -26.34
CA GLY A 69 -10.55 -3.96 -27.14
C GLY A 69 -9.22 -4.20 -26.41
N GLN A 70 -8.99 -3.61 -25.23
CA GLN A 70 -7.72 -3.76 -24.48
C GLN A 70 -7.83 -4.87 -23.44
N ARG A 71 -7.60 -6.12 -23.88
CA ARG A 71 -7.62 -7.30 -23.00
C ARG A 71 -6.20 -7.80 -22.69
N PRO A 72 -5.95 -8.34 -21.49
CA PRO A 72 -6.85 -8.38 -20.32
C PRO A 72 -7.04 -7.00 -19.66
N CYS A 73 -8.17 -6.83 -18.97
CA CYS A 73 -8.50 -5.57 -18.29
C CYS A 73 -8.99 -5.81 -16.85
N GLY A 74 -8.87 -4.77 -16.02
CA GLY A 74 -9.47 -4.71 -14.70
C GLY A 74 -10.96 -4.33 -14.79
N PHE A 75 -11.23 -3.03 -14.74
CA PHE A 75 -12.57 -2.44 -14.91
C PHE A 75 -12.45 -1.12 -15.68
N ASN A 76 -13.58 -0.58 -16.14
CA ASN A 76 -13.71 0.62 -16.95
C ASN A 76 -12.84 0.61 -18.23
N GLY A 77 -12.66 -0.58 -18.83
CA GLY A 77 -11.83 -0.76 -20.03
C GLY A 77 -10.32 -0.53 -19.82
N VAL A 78 -9.85 -0.43 -18.57
CA VAL A 78 -8.43 -0.19 -18.26
C VAL A 78 -7.66 -1.51 -18.31
N TYR A 79 -6.64 -1.55 -19.17
CA TYR A 79 -5.73 -2.69 -19.28
C TYR A 79 -5.15 -3.09 -17.92
N GLN A 80 -5.15 -4.39 -17.64
CA GLN A 80 -4.53 -4.96 -16.46
C GLN A 80 -4.05 -6.38 -16.78
N PRO A 81 -2.76 -6.69 -16.58
CA PRO A 81 -2.26 -8.05 -16.76
C PRO A 81 -2.87 -9.01 -15.71
N PRO A 82 -2.84 -10.33 -15.96
CA PRO A 82 -3.26 -11.32 -14.97
C PRO A 82 -2.43 -11.19 -13.69
N VAL A 83 -3.08 -11.26 -12.54
CA VAL A 83 -2.40 -11.17 -11.24
C VAL A 83 -1.44 -12.34 -11.05
N ARG A 84 -0.20 -12.05 -10.66
CA ARG A 84 0.86 -13.03 -10.44
C ARG A 84 1.73 -12.63 -9.25
N GLY A 85 2.10 -13.60 -8.42
CA GLY A 85 2.93 -13.38 -7.24
C GLY A 85 2.14 -12.99 -6.00
N ARG A 86 2.84 -12.49 -4.99
CA ARG A 86 2.29 -12.07 -3.69
C ARG A 86 2.05 -10.57 -3.68
N PHE A 87 0.94 -10.15 -3.08
CA PHE A 87 0.50 -8.76 -3.03
C PHE A 87 0.32 -8.32 -1.58
N PHE A 88 0.69 -7.08 -1.30
CA PHE A 88 0.36 -6.40 -0.05
C PHE A 88 -0.83 -5.46 -0.28
N ALA A 89 -1.89 -5.68 0.48
CA ALA A 89 -3.06 -4.80 0.51
C ALA A 89 -3.00 -3.96 1.78
N PHE A 90 -2.74 -2.67 1.63
CA PHE A 90 -2.50 -1.72 2.73
C PHE A 90 -3.55 -0.58 2.71
N SER A 91 -3.39 0.41 3.60
CA SER A 91 -4.29 1.56 3.73
C SER A 91 -5.76 1.14 3.86
N GLY A 92 -6.65 1.60 2.97
CA GLY A 92 -8.08 1.33 3.03
C GLY A 92 -8.42 -0.16 3.05
N PHE A 93 -7.69 -0.99 2.30
CA PHE A 93 -7.89 -2.44 2.34
C PHE A 93 -7.56 -3.02 3.72
N TYR A 94 -6.40 -2.66 4.27
CA TYR A 94 -6.00 -3.13 5.60
C TYR A 94 -7.02 -2.70 6.66
N HIS A 95 -7.32 -1.40 6.77
CA HIS A 95 -8.18 -0.90 7.84
C HIS A 95 -9.61 -1.45 7.76
N THR A 96 -10.16 -1.59 6.55
CA THR A 96 -11.51 -2.15 6.35
C THR A 96 -11.60 -3.60 6.80
N LEU A 97 -10.65 -4.45 6.37
CA LEU A 97 -10.68 -5.87 6.71
C LEU A 97 -10.21 -6.11 8.14
N HIS A 98 -9.27 -5.30 8.65
CA HIS A 98 -8.80 -5.36 10.04
C HIS A 98 -9.91 -5.03 11.03
N PHE A 99 -10.77 -4.05 10.71
CA PHE A 99 -11.94 -3.73 11.51
C PHE A 99 -12.83 -4.97 11.78
N LEU A 100 -12.88 -5.89 10.82
CA LEU A 100 -13.64 -7.15 10.90
C LEU A 100 -12.78 -8.35 11.32
N ASN A 101 -11.53 -8.13 11.72
CA ASN A 101 -10.56 -9.19 12.04
C ASN A 101 -10.27 -10.16 10.87
N LEU A 102 -10.29 -9.64 9.64
CA LEU A 102 -10.13 -10.41 8.39
C LEU A 102 -8.76 -10.25 7.71
N THR A 103 -7.73 -9.83 8.46
CA THR A 103 -6.36 -9.66 7.94
C THR A 103 -5.44 -10.84 8.26
N GLY A 104 -5.94 -11.86 8.94
CA GLY A 104 -5.18 -13.01 9.43
C GLY A 104 -4.96 -14.13 8.39
N GLY A 105 -5.27 -13.89 7.12
CA GLY A 105 -5.16 -14.91 6.06
C GLY A 105 -6.36 -15.86 5.99
N GLN A 106 -7.54 -15.41 6.43
CA GLN A 106 -8.77 -16.19 6.34
C GLN A 106 -9.11 -16.56 4.89
N SER A 107 -9.81 -17.69 4.72
CA SER A 107 -10.29 -18.13 3.41
C SER A 107 -11.29 -17.13 2.83
N LEU A 108 -11.39 -17.08 1.50
CA LEU A 108 -12.36 -16.22 0.82
C LEU A 108 -13.82 -16.53 1.25
N SER A 109 -14.13 -17.79 1.56
CA SER A 109 -15.45 -18.18 2.08
C SER A 109 -15.72 -17.59 3.46
N SER A 110 -14.74 -17.62 4.37
CA SER A 110 -14.85 -17.02 5.69
C SER A 110 -15.03 -15.50 5.59
N VAL A 111 -14.28 -14.85 4.72
CA VAL A 111 -14.38 -13.39 4.47
C VAL A 111 -15.78 -13.04 3.97
N ASN A 112 -16.30 -13.77 2.97
CA ASN A 112 -17.66 -13.55 2.47
C ASN A 112 -18.72 -13.75 3.56
N ALA A 113 -18.57 -14.80 4.38
CA ALA A 113 -19.52 -15.09 5.46
C ALA A 113 -19.51 -13.97 6.52
N THR A 114 -18.34 -13.53 6.97
CA THR A 114 -18.23 -12.44 7.94
C THR A 114 -18.79 -11.13 7.39
N ILE A 115 -18.48 -10.76 6.15
CA ILE A 115 -19.06 -9.56 5.52
C ILE A 115 -20.59 -9.68 5.42
N GLY A 116 -21.11 -10.83 5.02
CA GLY A 116 -22.56 -11.09 4.97
C GLY A 116 -23.23 -10.94 6.34
N GLN A 117 -22.59 -11.42 7.41
CA GLN A 117 -23.08 -11.23 8.79
C GLN A 117 -23.11 -9.76 9.20
N ILE A 118 -22.05 -9.01 8.91
CA ILE A 118 -22.00 -7.56 9.19
C ILE A 118 -23.09 -6.82 8.42
N CYS A 119 -23.28 -7.14 7.14
CA CYS A 119 -24.31 -6.53 6.29
C CYS A 119 -25.74 -6.85 6.72
N THR A 120 -26.01 -8.00 7.31
CA THR A 120 -27.35 -8.39 7.81
C THR A 120 -27.63 -7.94 9.24
N SER A 121 -26.62 -7.44 9.96
CA SER A 121 -26.75 -7.05 11.35
C SER A 121 -27.64 -5.82 11.53
N ARG A 122 -28.33 -5.75 12.67
CA ARG A 122 -29.07 -4.55 13.08
C ARG A 122 -28.11 -3.47 13.56
N TRP A 123 -28.52 -2.22 13.42
CA TRP A 123 -27.74 -1.08 13.89
C TRP A 123 -27.33 -1.19 15.36
N GLU A 124 -28.27 -1.50 16.25
CA GLU A 124 -28.04 -1.67 17.69
C GLU A 124 -27.04 -2.80 17.98
N GLN A 125 -27.19 -3.93 17.30
CA GLN A 125 -26.26 -5.07 17.44
C GLN A 125 -24.84 -4.70 17.02
N LEU A 126 -24.66 -3.92 15.96
CA LEU A 126 -23.33 -3.45 15.56
C LEU A 126 -22.72 -2.51 16.60
N GLN A 127 -23.52 -1.66 17.25
CA GLN A 127 -23.04 -0.79 18.33
C GLN A 127 -22.58 -1.61 19.54
N GLU A 128 -23.27 -2.70 19.86
CA GLU A 128 -22.88 -3.63 20.94
C GLU A 128 -21.61 -4.42 20.60
N LEU A 129 -21.50 -4.91 19.37
CA LEU A 129 -20.34 -5.68 18.90
C LEU A 129 -19.06 -4.82 18.83
N PHE A 130 -19.22 -3.52 18.53
CA PHE A 130 -18.12 -2.61 18.28
C PHE A 130 -18.30 -1.30 19.07
N PRO A 131 -18.26 -1.35 20.41
CA PRO A 131 -18.64 -0.21 21.26
C PRO A 131 -17.69 0.99 21.17
N ARG A 132 -16.48 0.76 20.65
CA ARG A 132 -15.45 1.81 20.46
C ARG A 132 -15.41 2.39 19.04
N ALA A 133 -16.18 1.83 18.11
CA ALA A 133 -16.19 2.30 16.74
C ALA A 133 -17.05 3.55 16.60
N SER A 134 -16.65 4.46 15.71
CA SER A 134 -17.47 5.63 15.41
C SER A 134 -18.74 5.24 14.66
N ARG A 135 -19.77 6.09 14.74
CA ARG A 135 -21.03 5.94 14.00
C ARG A 135 -20.78 5.70 12.50
N THR A 136 -19.87 6.46 11.91
CA THR A 136 -19.50 6.35 10.48
C THR A 136 -18.86 5.01 10.16
N GLN A 137 -17.92 4.53 11.00
CA GLN A 137 -17.29 3.23 10.80
C GLN A 137 -18.31 2.08 10.83
N LEU A 138 -19.26 2.12 11.77
CA LEU A 138 -20.33 1.11 11.86
C LEU A 138 -21.27 1.16 10.65
N ARG A 139 -21.71 2.36 10.27
CA ARG A 139 -22.58 2.58 9.12
C ARG A 139 -21.95 2.05 7.84
N ASP A 140 -20.66 2.33 7.65
CA ASP A 140 -19.96 2.06 6.40
C ASP A 140 -19.27 0.68 6.36
N ALA A 141 -19.25 -0.07 7.47
CA ALA A 141 -18.53 -1.35 7.54
C ALA A 141 -18.95 -2.34 6.44
N CYS A 142 -20.25 -2.51 6.21
CA CYS A 142 -20.77 -3.36 5.14
C CYS A 142 -20.42 -2.81 3.76
N THR A 143 -20.64 -1.51 3.52
CA THR A 143 -20.33 -0.85 2.24
C THR A 143 -18.84 -0.97 1.89
N ALA A 144 -17.96 -0.60 2.81
CA ALA A 144 -16.51 -0.57 2.62
C ALA A 144 -15.93 -1.97 2.39
N SER A 145 -16.38 -2.96 3.16
CA SER A 145 -15.93 -4.34 3.01
C SER A 145 -16.44 -4.99 1.72
N SER A 146 -17.72 -4.77 1.37
CA SER A 146 -18.29 -5.20 0.09
C SER A 146 -17.61 -4.54 -1.10
N TYR A 147 -17.29 -3.25 -1.01
CA TYR A 147 -16.49 -2.52 -2.02
C TYR A 147 -15.10 -3.11 -2.17
N SER A 148 -14.37 -3.29 -1.06
CA SER A 148 -13.02 -3.85 -1.06
C SER A 148 -12.98 -5.23 -1.71
N LEU A 149 -13.93 -6.10 -1.34
CA LEU A 149 -14.04 -7.43 -1.88
C LEU A 149 -14.41 -7.43 -3.37
N THR A 150 -15.36 -6.59 -3.77
CA THR A 150 -15.76 -6.42 -5.18
C THR A 150 -14.59 -5.92 -6.03
N LEU A 151 -13.84 -4.93 -5.53
CA LEU A 151 -12.68 -4.39 -6.21
C LEU A 151 -11.59 -5.47 -6.39
N LEU A 152 -11.27 -6.25 -5.35
CA LEU A 152 -10.27 -7.32 -5.44
C LEU A 152 -10.70 -8.43 -6.40
N LEU A 153 -11.93 -8.93 -6.28
CA LEU A 153 -12.40 -10.10 -7.04
C LEU A 153 -12.86 -9.75 -8.45
N LYS A 154 -13.69 -8.72 -8.59
CA LYS A 154 -14.30 -8.32 -9.87
C LYS A 154 -13.47 -7.29 -10.60
N GLY A 155 -12.85 -6.35 -9.90
CA GLY A 155 -11.95 -5.36 -10.50
C GLY A 155 -10.61 -5.99 -10.88
N TYR A 156 -9.82 -6.38 -9.88
CA TYR A 156 -8.44 -6.87 -10.06
C TYR A 156 -8.32 -8.34 -10.43
N LYS A 157 -9.44 -9.07 -10.52
CA LYS A 157 -9.51 -10.47 -10.96
C LYS A 157 -8.80 -11.46 -10.04
N PHE A 158 -8.69 -11.16 -8.74
CA PHE A 158 -8.37 -12.20 -7.77
C PHE A 158 -9.52 -13.21 -7.69
N ASN A 159 -9.20 -14.47 -7.39
CA ASN A 159 -10.15 -15.57 -7.31
C ASN A 159 -9.77 -16.50 -6.16
N HIS A 160 -10.50 -17.61 -5.97
CA HIS A 160 -10.23 -18.57 -4.89
C HIS A 160 -8.78 -19.09 -4.87
N THR A 161 -8.14 -19.24 -6.03
CA THR A 161 -6.77 -19.73 -6.17
C THR A 161 -5.74 -18.63 -5.90
N THR A 162 -6.01 -17.38 -6.28
CA THR A 162 -5.07 -16.26 -6.10
C THR A 162 -5.29 -15.46 -4.82
N TRP A 163 -6.43 -15.63 -4.14
CA TRP A 163 -6.76 -14.99 -2.86
C TRP A 163 -5.69 -15.18 -1.77
N PRO A 164 -5.13 -16.40 -1.56
CA PRO A 164 -4.11 -16.60 -0.54
C PRO A 164 -2.81 -15.80 -0.76
N ASN A 165 -2.63 -15.24 -1.96
CA ASN A 165 -1.47 -14.41 -2.29
C ASN A 165 -1.62 -12.95 -1.83
N ILE A 166 -2.79 -12.54 -1.33
CA ILE A 166 -3.02 -11.20 -0.79
C ILE A 166 -2.71 -11.22 0.70
N HIS A 167 -1.77 -10.37 1.14
CA HIS A 167 -1.49 -10.14 2.55
C HIS A 167 -1.94 -8.73 2.93
N PHE A 168 -2.87 -8.64 3.86
CA PHE A 168 -3.33 -7.36 4.38
C PHE A 168 -2.35 -6.87 5.44
N VAL A 169 -1.64 -5.79 5.15
CA VAL A 169 -0.55 -5.31 6.01
C VAL A 169 -0.66 -3.81 6.26
N ARG A 170 -0.38 -3.39 7.49
CA ARG A 170 -0.21 -1.98 7.85
C ARG A 170 1.26 -1.58 7.75
N GLN A 171 2.13 -2.42 8.28
CA GLN A 171 3.55 -2.13 8.48
C GLN A 171 4.43 -3.28 8.03
N VAL A 172 5.63 -2.95 7.57
CA VAL A 172 6.73 -3.88 7.34
C VAL A 172 7.96 -3.30 8.01
N ALA A 173 8.65 -4.09 8.84
CA ALA A 173 9.81 -3.62 9.62
C ALA A 173 9.54 -2.30 10.37
N ASN A 174 8.42 -2.23 11.10
CA ASN A 174 7.97 -1.05 11.86
C ASN A 174 7.76 0.23 11.03
N THR A 175 7.65 0.11 9.70
CA THR A 175 7.41 1.22 8.79
C THR A 175 6.05 1.06 8.11
N ASP A 176 5.23 2.10 8.11
CA ASP A 176 3.93 2.08 7.43
C ASP A 176 4.09 1.85 5.92
N VAL A 177 3.33 0.90 5.38
CA VAL A 177 3.35 0.59 3.96
C VAL A 177 2.61 1.69 3.21
N GLY A 178 3.31 2.33 2.28
CA GLY A 178 2.76 3.39 1.44
C GLY A 178 3.79 3.89 0.43
N TRP A 179 3.35 4.82 -0.42
CA TRP A 179 4.20 5.39 -1.47
C TRP A 179 5.27 6.36 -0.92
N ALA A 180 5.06 6.92 0.27
CA ALA A 180 5.89 8.00 0.82
C ALA A 180 7.37 7.61 0.98
N LEU A 181 7.66 6.41 1.48
CA LEU A 181 9.03 5.93 1.62
C LEU A 181 9.71 5.75 0.25
N GLY A 182 9.04 5.08 -0.70
CA GLY A 182 9.57 4.90 -2.05
C GLY A 182 9.81 6.23 -2.76
N TYR A 183 8.90 7.20 -2.55
CA TYR A 183 9.06 8.56 -3.06
C TYR A 183 10.29 9.26 -2.47
N MET A 184 10.48 9.19 -1.15
CA MET A 184 11.66 9.74 -0.49
C MET A 184 12.95 9.11 -1.00
N LEU A 185 13.00 7.77 -1.08
CA LEU A 185 14.15 7.03 -1.60
C LEU A 185 14.50 7.44 -3.04
N ASN A 186 13.49 7.64 -3.89
CA ASN A 186 13.68 8.08 -5.26
C ASN A 186 14.22 9.52 -5.33
N LEU A 187 13.59 10.46 -4.63
CA LEU A 187 14.01 11.87 -4.66
C LEU A 187 15.42 12.11 -4.07
N THR A 188 15.88 11.21 -3.21
CA THR A 188 17.19 11.27 -2.58
C THR A 188 18.24 10.39 -3.27
N ASN A 189 17.91 9.79 -4.43
CA ASN A 189 18.78 8.87 -5.18
C ASN A 189 19.34 7.72 -4.31
N MET A 190 18.55 7.24 -3.35
CA MET A 190 18.91 6.11 -2.48
C MET A 190 18.57 4.73 -3.08
N ILE A 191 18.00 4.69 -4.29
CA ILE A 191 17.77 3.45 -5.05
C ILE A 191 18.80 3.39 -6.18
N PRO A 192 19.91 2.66 -6.01
CA PRO A 192 20.93 2.57 -7.04
C PRO A 192 20.42 1.72 -8.22
N SER A 193 20.68 2.17 -9.45
CA SER A 193 20.32 1.44 -10.68
C SER A 193 21.16 0.18 -10.90
N GLU A 194 22.38 0.21 -10.39
CA GLU A 194 23.33 -0.88 -10.45
C GLU A 194 23.70 -1.30 -9.03
N PRO A 195 23.93 -2.59 -8.77
CA PRO A 195 24.48 -3.00 -7.49
C PRO A 195 25.79 -2.21 -7.25
N PRO A 196 26.06 -1.79 -6.00
CA PRO A 196 27.34 -1.15 -5.68
C PRO A 196 28.46 -2.01 -6.25
N ALA A 197 29.42 -1.38 -6.94
CA ALA A 197 30.58 -2.10 -7.43
C ALA A 197 31.11 -2.94 -6.28
N ALA A 198 31.23 -4.25 -6.49
CA ALA A 198 31.88 -5.11 -5.52
C ALA A 198 33.29 -4.52 -5.36
N VAL A 199 33.52 -3.79 -4.27
CA VAL A 199 34.84 -3.27 -3.95
C VAL A 199 35.63 -4.53 -3.63
N THR A 200 36.27 -5.10 -4.64
CA THR A 200 37.29 -6.12 -4.46
C THR A 200 38.43 -5.41 -3.76
N GLY A 201 38.33 -5.30 -2.44
CA GLY A 201 39.47 -4.95 -1.62
C GLY A 201 40.58 -5.91 -2.04
N LEU A 202 41.75 -5.38 -2.43
CA LEU A 202 42.92 -6.23 -2.65
C LEU A 202 43.03 -7.16 -1.44
N PRO A 203 43.22 -8.48 -1.63
CA PRO A 203 43.36 -9.42 -0.53
C PRO A 203 44.36 -8.85 0.49
N SER A 204 44.06 -8.94 1.78
CA SER A 204 44.89 -8.32 2.83
C SER A 204 46.37 -8.70 2.69
N CYS A 205 46.68 -9.91 2.21
CA CYS A 205 48.05 -10.35 1.91
C CYS A 205 48.75 -9.53 0.81
N SER A 206 48.04 -9.14 -0.26
CA SER A 206 48.60 -8.33 -1.34
C SER A 206 48.92 -6.91 -0.86
N TRP A 207 48.06 -6.34 -0.01
CA TRP A 207 48.33 -5.04 0.63
C TRP A 207 49.53 -5.10 1.58
N ILE A 208 49.62 -6.13 2.42
CA ILE A 208 50.74 -6.31 3.35
C ILE A 208 52.06 -6.52 2.58
N ALA A 209 52.05 -7.34 1.53
CA ALA A 209 53.25 -7.54 0.71
C ALA A 209 53.71 -6.25 0.03
N ALA A 210 52.77 -5.47 -0.51
CA ALA A 210 53.08 -4.19 -1.14
C ALA A 210 53.68 -3.17 -0.15
N THR A 211 53.12 -3.07 1.07
CA THR A 211 53.64 -2.14 2.09
C THR A 211 55.02 -2.56 2.60
N VAL A 212 55.26 -3.86 2.81
CA VAL A 212 56.57 -4.39 3.23
C VAL A 212 57.61 -4.15 2.14
N LEU A 213 57.30 -4.44 0.87
CA LEU A 213 58.21 -4.19 -0.24
C LEU A 213 58.58 -2.71 -0.36
N LEU A 214 57.59 -1.83 -0.20
CA LEU A 214 57.81 -0.38 -0.26
C LEU A 214 58.70 0.10 0.90
N ALA A 215 58.50 -0.43 2.11
CA ALA A 215 59.36 -0.15 3.25
C ALA A 215 60.80 -0.63 3.03
N ILE A 216 60.99 -1.84 2.49
CA ILE A 216 62.33 -2.37 2.18
C ILE A 216 63.03 -1.48 1.14
N MET A 217 62.32 -1.07 0.09
CA MET A 217 62.87 -0.18 -0.93
C MET A 217 63.30 1.17 -0.34
N LEU A 218 62.52 1.75 0.57
CA LEU A 218 62.87 2.99 1.26
C LEU A 218 64.08 2.83 2.20
N ILE A 219 64.20 1.69 2.88
CA ILE A 219 65.37 1.40 3.74
C ILE A 219 66.62 1.24 2.87
N LEU A 220 66.54 0.49 1.77
CA LEU A 220 67.66 0.28 0.88
C LEU A 220 68.14 1.57 0.22
N THR A 221 67.23 2.44 -0.21
CA THR A 221 67.61 3.76 -0.75
C THR A 221 68.27 4.62 0.32
N PHE A 222 67.77 4.62 1.55
CA PHE A 222 68.40 5.32 2.67
C PHE A 222 69.80 4.77 2.99
N CYS A 223 69.97 3.44 3.01
CA CYS A 223 71.28 2.79 3.20
C CYS A 223 72.26 3.12 2.07
N LEU A 224 71.80 3.14 0.81
CA LEU A 224 72.65 3.51 -0.33
C LEU A 224 73.05 5.00 -0.28
N LEU A 225 72.13 5.89 0.12
CA LEU A 225 72.43 7.31 0.30
C LEU A 225 73.43 7.54 1.43
N THR A 226 73.30 6.83 2.54
CA THR A 226 74.26 6.93 3.66
C THR A 226 75.62 6.36 3.28
N ALA A 227 75.67 5.19 2.61
CA ALA A 227 76.92 4.59 2.15
C ALA A 227 77.66 5.46 1.11
N THR A 228 76.94 6.07 0.17
CA THR A 228 77.54 7.00 -0.81
C THR A 228 78.03 8.29 -0.15
N CYS A 229 77.30 8.83 0.83
CA CYS A 229 77.76 9.96 1.65
C CYS A 229 79.01 9.60 2.48
N CYS A 230 79.05 8.43 3.12
CA CYS A 230 80.21 7.96 3.88
C CYS A 230 81.43 7.68 2.99
N HIS A 231 81.23 7.08 1.81
CA HIS A 231 82.31 6.88 0.84
C HIS A 231 82.86 8.20 0.31
N ARG A 232 81.99 9.18 0.02
CA ARG A 232 82.42 10.52 -0.39
C ARG A 232 83.16 11.26 0.73
N SER A 233 82.76 11.06 1.99
CA SER A 233 83.46 11.59 3.16
C SER A 233 84.83 10.94 3.34
N SER A 234 84.93 9.60 3.28
CA SER A 234 86.20 8.86 3.39
C SER A 234 87.19 9.23 2.27
N SER A 235 86.72 9.35 1.03
CA SER A 235 87.56 9.79 -0.10
C SER A 235 88.04 11.23 0.05
N SER A 236 87.34 12.06 0.84
CA SER A 236 87.76 13.44 1.13
C SER A 236 88.80 13.50 2.27
N TYR A 237 88.92 12.46 3.10
CA TYR A 237 89.93 12.34 4.15
C TYR A 237 91.26 11.74 3.64
N GLU A 238 91.28 11.05 2.50
CA GLU A 238 92.54 10.60 1.86
C GLU A 238 93.24 11.69 1.03
N HIS A 239 92.67 12.89 0.93
CA HIS A 239 93.22 14.03 0.18
C HIS A 239 93.68 15.22 1.05
N LEU A 240 93.87 15.01 2.35
CA LEU A 240 94.45 15.96 3.32
C LEU A 240 95.71 15.36 3.94
#